data_AF-A0A8J6I030-F1
#
_entry.id   AF-A0A8J6I030-F1
#
_cell.length_a   1.000
_cell.length_b   1.000
_cell.length_c   1.000
_cell.angle_alpha   90.00
_cell.angle_beta   90.00
_cell.angle_gamma   90.00
#
_symmetry.space_group_name_H-M   'P 1'
#
loop_
_entity.id
_entity.type
_entity.pdbx_description
1 polymer ?
#
loop_
_entity_poly.entity_id
_entity_poly.type
_entity_poly.pdbx_seq_one_letter_code
_entity_poly.pdbx_strand_id
1 'polypeptide(L)'
;MLIIEEPLFDTLRTKEQLGYSVSCSERDTSGILGFSITVNAQATKHSTEYVDGRIEEFIKQMSQLLANMSPEAFERTKQDLIKTKRCADTHLGEEFYRNWSEIYDEDYTFDRVTQDIKELEQLVIGDVQTWWETHILHGNKENFRKLSVQVVGSGSSQGNAEKREICDEDENKSRICFDAFTVV
;
A
#
# COMPACT_ATOMS: atom_id res chain seq x y z
N MET A 1 -0.18 -2.72 -8.05
CA MET A 1 -1.29 -2.33 -7.15
C MET A 1 -2.68 -2.62 -7.66
N LEU A 2 -2.95 -2.62 -8.98
CA LEU A 2 -4.30 -2.74 -9.56
C LEU A 2 -5.20 -3.86 -8.97
N ILE A 3 -4.63 -5.03 -8.64
CA ILE A 3 -5.41 -6.14 -8.06
C ILE A 3 -5.83 -5.86 -6.60
N ILE A 4 -5.02 -5.13 -5.84
CA ILE A 4 -5.20 -4.91 -4.40
C ILE A 4 -6.03 -3.66 -4.13
N GLU A 5 -5.89 -2.63 -4.96
CA GLU A 5 -6.42 -1.28 -4.71
C GLU A 5 -7.94 -1.25 -4.52
N GLU A 6 -8.70 -1.86 -5.44
CA GLU A 6 -10.16 -1.89 -5.34
C GLU A 6 -10.66 -2.71 -4.14
N PRO A 7 -10.21 -3.97 -3.92
CA PRO A 7 -10.59 -4.73 -2.73
C PRO A 7 -10.22 -4.04 -1.41
N LEU A 8 -9.06 -3.38 -1.36
CA LEU A 8 -8.59 -2.63 -0.20
C LEU A 8 -9.55 -1.49 0.14
N PHE A 9 -9.93 -0.70 -0.88
CA PHE A 9 -10.84 0.41 -0.71
C PHE A 9 -12.24 -0.09 -0.31
N ASP A 10 -12.78 -1.09 -1.00
CA ASP A 10 -14.10 -1.64 -0.66
C ASP A 10 -14.14 -2.21 0.77
N THR A 11 -13.10 -2.93 1.19
CA THR A 11 -13.06 -3.58 2.50
C THR A 11 -12.82 -2.57 3.62
N LEU A 12 -11.69 -1.88 3.61
CA LEU A 12 -11.27 -1.05 4.76
C LEU A 12 -12.00 0.29 4.80
N ARG A 13 -12.33 0.86 3.63
CA ARG A 13 -13.00 2.18 3.55
C ARG A 13 -14.52 2.06 3.50
N THR A 14 -15.08 1.23 2.61
CA THR A 14 -16.54 1.18 2.39
C THR A 14 -17.25 0.32 3.44
N LYS A 15 -16.80 -0.93 3.63
CA LYS A 15 -17.46 -1.89 4.52
C LYS A 15 -17.12 -1.66 5.98
N GLU A 16 -15.84 -1.47 6.30
CA GLU A 16 -15.38 -1.37 7.69
C GLU A 16 -15.28 0.07 8.20
N GLN A 17 -15.29 1.06 7.30
CA GLN A 17 -15.29 2.48 7.62
C GLN A 17 -14.13 2.93 8.53
N LEU A 18 -12.96 2.26 8.41
CA LEU A 18 -11.84 2.44 9.35
C LEU A 18 -11.19 3.81 9.30
N GLY A 19 -11.22 4.46 8.14
CA GLY A 19 -10.53 5.74 7.95
C GLY A 19 -11.15 6.57 6.85
N TYR A 20 -10.84 7.87 6.84
CA TYR A 20 -11.28 8.80 5.80
C TYR A 20 -10.55 8.57 4.48
N SER A 21 -9.29 8.16 4.57
CA SER A 21 -8.42 7.84 3.44
C SER A 21 -7.81 6.46 3.66
N VAL A 22 -7.84 5.64 2.60
CA VAL A 22 -7.16 4.35 2.52
C VAL A 22 -6.49 4.31 1.17
N SER A 23 -5.20 3.96 1.13
CA SER A 23 -4.44 3.83 -0.11
C SER A 23 -3.45 2.69 -0.04
N CYS A 24 -3.06 2.18 -1.21
CA CYS A 24 -1.88 1.34 -1.36
C CYS A 24 -0.98 1.88 -2.47
N SER A 25 0.31 1.60 -2.36
CA SER A 25 1.29 2.04 -3.35
C SER A 25 2.49 1.12 -3.34
N GLU A 26 3.07 0.89 -4.51
CA GLU A 26 4.41 0.32 -4.62
C GLU A 26 5.48 1.25 -4.01
N ARG A 27 6.57 0.65 -3.59
CA ARG A 27 7.75 1.32 -3.06
C ARG A 27 8.97 0.72 -3.71
N ASP A 28 9.85 1.58 -4.21
CA ASP A 28 11.23 1.26 -4.49
C ASP A 28 12.06 2.15 -3.57
N THR A 29 12.87 1.54 -2.70
CA THR A 29 13.74 2.27 -1.78
C THR A 29 15.14 1.70 -1.91
N SER A 30 15.97 2.41 -2.67
CA SER A 30 17.36 2.02 -2.94
C SER A 30 17.48 0.63 -3.57
N GLY A 31 16.63 0.34 -4.55
CA GLY A 31 16.58 -0.95 -5.27
C GLY A 31 15.86 -2.06 -4.51
N ILE A 32 15.30 -1.77 -3.33
CA ILE A 32 14.47 -2.70 -2.58
C ILE A 32 13.01 -2.41 -2.89
N LEU A 33 12.38 -3.35 -3.59
CA LEU A 33 10.95 -3.31 -3.91
C LEU A 33 10.11 -3.77 -2.72
N GLY A 34 8.99 -3.10 -2.53
CA GLY A 34 7.97 -3.47 -1.55
C GLY A 34 6.64 -2.80 -1.87
N PHE A 35 5.68 -2.96 -0.97
CA PHE A 35 4.45 -2.19 -1.04
C PHE A 35 4.04 -1.63 0.31
N SER A 36 3.29 -0.54 0.27
CA SER A 36 2.73 0.06 1.45
C SER A 36 1.22 0.15 1.40
N ILE A 37 0.57 -0.17 2.51
CA ILE A 37 -0.83 0.17 2.77
C ILE A 37 -0.86 1.32 3.79
N THR A 38 -1.64 2.35 3.49
CA THR A 38 -1.82 3.50 4.36
C THR A 38 -3.29 3.68 4.72
N VAL A 39 -3.57 3.78 6.03
CA VAL A 39 -4.93 4.01 6.55
C VAL A 39 -4.94 5.20 7.48
N ASN A 40 -5.78 6.19 7.17
CA ASN A 40 -5.95 7.40 7.97
C ASN A 40 -7.25 7.32 8.76
N ALA A 41 -7.13 6.73 9.95
CA ALA A 41 -8.24 6.50 10.86
C ALA A 41 -8.53 7.70 11.77
N GLN A 42 -9.78 7.81 12.22
CA GLN A 42 -10.14 8.79 13.24
C GLN A 42 -9.68 8.27 14.61
N ALA A 43 -8.68 8.93 15.22
CA ALA A 43 -8.07 8.48 16.48
C ALA A 43 -9.04 8.37 17.67
N THR A 44 -10.18 9.06 17.63
CA THR A 44 -11.23 8.95 18.66
C THR A 44 -12.09 7.69 18.52
N LYS A 45 -12.02 6.98 17.39
CA LYS A 45 -12.86 5.81 17.08
C LYS A 45 -12.07 4.51 17.02
N HIS A 46 -10.85 4.55 16.51
CA HIS A 46 -10.03 3.37 16.29
C HIS A 46 -8.63 3.60 16.84
N SER A 47 -8.13 2.63 17.62
CA SER A 47 -6.72 2.60 18.00
C SER A 47 -5.86 2.16 16.82
N THR A 48 -4.58 2.53 16.83
CA THR A 48 -3.65 2.16 15.76
C THR A 48 -3.42 0.65 15.69
N GLU A 49 -3.48 -0.05 16.84
CA GLU A 49 -3.38 -1.51 16.91
C GLU A 49 -4.59 -2.20 16.28
N TYR A 50 -5.80 -1.64 16.48
CA TYR A 50 -6.99 -2.16 15.83
C TYR A 50 -6.89 -2.05 14.31
N VAL A 51 -6.45 -0.88 13.81
CA VAL A 51 -6.27 -0.65 12.37
C VAL A 51 -5.22 -1.58 11.78
N ASP A 52 -4.06 -1.74 12.42
CA ASP A 52 -3.02 -2.68 11.98
C ASP A 52 -3.56 -4.12 11.89
N GLY A 53 -4.34 -4.55 12.87
CA GLY A 53 -5.00 -5.86 12.85
C GLY A 53 -6.01 -6.04 11.70
N ARG A 54 -6.73 -4.98 11.31
CA ARG A 54 -7.63 -5.03 10.15
C ARG A 54 -6.88 -5.07 8.83
N ILE A 55 -5.74 -4.39 8.73
CA ILE A 55 -4.86 -4.47 7.56
C ILE A 55 -4.33 -5.90 7.41
N GLU A 56 -3.89 -6.55 8.49
CA GLU A 56 -3.44 -7.95 8.45
C GLU A 56 -4.55 -8.92 8.02
N GLU A 57 -5.76 -8.75 8.55
CA GLU A 57 -6.88 -9.60 8.13
C GLU A 57 -7.27 -9.36 6.66
N PHE A 58 -7.14 -8.13 6.14
CA PHE A 58 -7.30 -7.86 4.72
C PHE A 58 -6.21 -8.55 3.87
N ILE A 59 -4.93 -8.45 4.26
CA ILE A 59 -3.82 -9.13 3.57
C ILE A 59 -4.06 -10.64 3.49
N LYS A 60 -4.58 -11.23 4.57
CA LYS A 60 -4.98 -12.64 4.62
C LYS A 60 -6.16 -12.95 3.69
N GLN A 61 -7.17 -12.10 3.63
CA GLN A 61 -8.31 -12.27 2.71
C GLN A 61 -7.86 -12.16 1.25
N MET A 62 -6.89 -11.31 0.95
CA MET A 62 -6.34 -11.17 -0.40
C MET A 62 -5.72 -12.47 -0.92
N SER A 63 -5.14 -13.32 -0.05
CA SER A 63 -4.66 -14.64 -0.46
C SER A 63 -5.80 -15.50 -1.05
N GLN A 64 -6.98 -15.45 -0.44
CA GLN A 64 -8.15 -16.17 -0.96
C GLN A 64 -8.68 -15.54 -2.25
N LEU A 65 -8.64 -14.21 -2.35
CA LEU A 65 -9.05 -13.49 -3.57
C LEU A 65 -8.14 -13.87 -4.74
N LEU A 66 -6.82 -13.90 -4.53
CA LEU A 66 -5.84 -14.31 -5.53
C LEU A 66 -5.99 -15.79 -5.91
N ALA A 67 -6.28 -16.67 -4.96
CA ALA A 67 -6.50 -18.09 -5.22
C ALA A 67 -7.75 -18.34 -6.08
N ASN A 68 -8.80 -17.52 -5.90
CA ASN A 68 -10.07 -17.64 -6.60
C ASN A 68 -10.16 -16.78 -7.88
N MET A 69 -9.14 -15.97 -8.17
CA MET A 69 -9.11 -15.12 -9.36
C MET A 69 -9.02 -15.98 -10.62
N SER A 70 -9.95 -15.77 -11.56
CA SER A 70 -9.94 -16.53 -12.81
C SER A 70 -8.78 -16.10 -13.72
N PRO A 71 -8.27 -17.00 -14.57
CA PRO A 71 -7.23 -16.64 -15.55
C PRO A 71 -7.64 -15.47 -16.45
N GLU A 72 -8.92 -15.39 -16.84
CA GLU A 72 -9.43 -14.31 -17.69
C GLU A 72 -9.44 -12.96 -16.96
N ALA A 73 -9.82 -12.95 -15.68
CA ALA A 73 -9.79 -11.74 -14.86
C ALA A 73 -8.35 -11.24 -14.68
N PHE A 74 -7.42 -12.15 -14.39
CA PHE A 74 -6.00 -11.83 -14.29
C PHE A 74 -5.43 -11.29 -15.60
N GLU A 75 -5.72 -11.95 -16.72
CA GLU A 75 -5.26 -11.51 -18.03
C GLU A 75 -5.80 -10.12 -18.37
N ARG A 76 -7.07 -9.83 -18.04
CA ARG A 76 -7.63 -8.49 -18.21
C ARG A 76 -6.86 -7.44 -17.41
N THR A 77 -6.62 -7.67 -16.11
CA THR A 77 -5.83 -6.75 -15.28
C THR A 77 -4.41 -6.57 -15.83
N LYS A 78 -3.78 -7.65 -16.30
CA LYS A 78 -2.45 -7.62 -16.91
C LYS A 78 -2.42 -6.75 -18.17
N GLN A 79 -3.40 -6.91 -19.05
CA GLN A 79 -3.53 -6.08 -20.26
C GLN A 79 -3.81 -4.61 -19.93
N ASP A 80 -4.63 -4.33 -18.91
CA ASP A 80 -4.89 -2.96 -18.45
C ASP A 80 -3.61 -2.29 -17.88
N LEU A 81 -2.76 -3.06 -17.17
CA LEU A 81 -1.47 -2.59 -16.68
C LEU A 81 -0.49 -2.30 -17.83
N ILE A 82 -0.37 -3.24 -18.79
CA ILE A 82 0.49 -3.07 -19.98
C ILE A 82 0.06 -1.84 -20.76
N LYS A 83 -1.25 -1.65 -20.97
CA LYS A 83 -1.79 -0.48 -21.66
C LYS A 83 -1.41 0.82 -20.95
N THR A 84 -1.54 0.85 -19.62
CA THR A 84 -1.13 2.01 -18.82
C THR A 84 0.36 2.30 -18.95
N LYS A 85 1.22 1.26 -18.91
CA LYS A 85 2.67 1.42 -19.11
C LYS A 85 3.06 1.86 -20.53
N ARG A 86 2.28 1.50 -21.55
CA ARG A 86 2.52 1.90 -22.96
C ARG A 86 2.13 3.34 -23.27
N CYS A 87 1.39 4.01 -22.38
CA CYS A 87 1.05 5.41 -22.58
C CYS A 87 2.33 6.24 -22.69
N ALA A 88 2.45 6.99 -23.78
CA ALA A 88 3.55 7.93 -23.95
C ALA A 88 3.43 9.09 -22.96
N ASP A 89 4.56 9.71 -22.65
CA ASP A 89 4.60 10.93 -21.84
C ASP A 89 3.72 11.99 -22.47
N THR A 90 2.83 12.57 -21.68
CA THR A 90 1.89 13.60 -22.11
C THR A 90 2.57 14.96 -22.25
N HIS A 91 3.68 15.17 -21.55
CA HIS A 91 4.47 16.39 -21.59
C HIS A 91 5.96 16.16 -21.24
N LEU A 92 6.81 17.10 -21.64
CA LEU A 92 8.27 17.03 -21.44
C LEU A 92 8.70 16.80 -19.98
N GLY A 93 7.92 17.33 -19.02
CA GLY A 93 8.19 17.09 -17.60
C GLY A 93 8.15 15.62 -17.20
N GLU A 94 7.21 14.82 -17.74
CA GLU A 94 7.12 13.38 -17.44
C GLU A 94 8.32 12.63 -18.03
N GLU A 95 8.69 12.94 -19.27
CA GLU A 95 9.89 12.39 -19.91
C GLU A 95 11.17 12.75 -19.13
N PHE A 96 11.28 14.00 -18.69
CA PHE A 96 12.40 14.47 -17.87
C PHE A 96 12.49 13.67 -16.57
N TYR A 97 11.39 13.56 -15.81
CA TYR A 97 11.40 12.83 -14.53
C TYR A 97 11.71 11.35 -14.71
N ARG A 98 11.16 10.69 -15.75
CA ARG A 98 11.46 9.28 -16.04
C ARG A 98 12.94 9.05 -16.32
N ASN A 99 13.57 9.90 -17.13
CA ASN A 99 14.99 9.76 -17.42
C ASN A 99 15.86 10.19 -16.22
N TRP A 100 15.42 11.18 -15.46
CA TRP A 100 16.15 11.69 -14.32
C TRP A 100 16.19 10.69 -13.16
N SER A 101 15.11 9.91 -12.92
CA SER A 101 15.13 8.84 -11.92
C SER A 101 16.19 7.79 -12.23
N GLU A 102 16.30 7.35 -13.49
CA GLU A 102 17.35 6.38 -13.90
C GLU A 102 18.78 6.88 -13.65
N ILE A 103 19.00 8.20 -13.72
CA ILE A 103 20.31 8.81 -13.42
C ILE A 103 20.50 8.94 -11.92
N TYR A 104 19.49 9.41 -11.21
CA TYR A 104 19.53 9.67 -9.76
C TYR A 104 19.68 8.38 -8.96
N ASP A 105 18.98 7.32 -9.37
CA ASP A 105 19.03 6.00 -8.75
C ASP A 105 20.23 5.16 -9.25
N GLU A 106 21.00 5.67 -10.21
CA GLU A 106 22.17 5.03 -10.84
C GLU A 106 21.88 3.70 -11.57
N ASP A 107 20.62 3.45 -11.91
CA ASP A 107 20.19 2.25 -12.64
C ASP A 107 20.43 2.35 -14.15
N TYR A 108 20.43 3.56 -14.71
CA TYR A 108 20.66 3.87 -16.13
C TYR A 108 19.86 3.02 -17.13
N THR A 109 18.68 2.51 -16.74
CA THR A 109 17.85 1.64 -17.57
C THR A 109 16.79 2.45 -18.30
N PHE A 110 17.22 3.26 -19.27
CA PHE A 110 16.34 4.20 -19.98
C PHE A 110 15.22 3.53 -20.79
N ASP A 111 15.34 2.25 -21.12
CA ASP A 111 14.31 1.45 -21.79
C ASP A 111 13.48 0.59 -20.82
N ARG A 112 13.51 0.87 -19.51
CA ARG A 112 12.82 0.10 -18.45
C ARG A 112 11.37 -0.23 -18.77
N VAL A 113 10.60 0.74 -19.26
CA VAL A 113 9.18 0.53 -19.63
C VAL A 113 9.03 -0.60 -20.64
N THR A 114 9.94 -0.70 -21.61
CA THR A 114 9.92 -1.76 -22.63
C THR A 114 10.27 -3.12 -22.02
N GLN A 115 11.26 -3.15 -21.14
CA GLN A 115 11.65 -4.37 -20.42
C GLN A 115 10.53 -4.86 -19.50
N ASP A 116 9.96 -3.97 -18.69
CA ASP A 116 8.82 -4.25 -17.80
C ASP A 116 7.64 -4.87 -18.56
N ILE A 117 7.29 -4.31 -19.72
CA ILE A 117 6.19 -4.84 -20.54
C ILE A 117 6.49 -6.26 -21.00
N LYS A 118 7.73 -6.53 -21.42
CA LYS A 118 8.15 -7.87 -21.87
C LYS A 118 8.09 -8.91 -20.75
N GLU A 119 8.45 -8.53 -19.53
CA GLU A 119 8.32 -9.40 -18.35
C GLU A 119 6.86 -9.57 -17.95
N LEU A 120 6.06 -8.50 -17.98
CA LEU A 120 4.62 -8.56 -17.71
C LEU A 120 3.88 -9.47 -18.70
N GLU A 121 4.27 -9.50 -19.98
CA GLU A 121 3.64 -10.38 -20.97
C GLU A 121 3.80 -11.87 -20.62
N GLN A 122 4.92 -12.24 -19.99
CA GLN A 122 5.25 -13.61 -19.59
C GLN A 122 4.69 -14.00 -18.22
N LEU A 123 4.33 -13.02 -17.39
CA LEU A 123 3.85 -13.22 -16.03
C LEU A 123 2.54 -14.05 -16.00
N VAL A 124 2.50 -15.07 -15.16
CA VAL A 124 1.30 -15.86 -14.88
C VAL A 124 0.80 -15.67 -13.45
N ILE A 125 -0.48 -15.94 -13.21
CA ILE A 125 -1.07 -15.76 -11.87
C ILE A 125 -0.38 -16.61 -10.79
N GLY A 126 0.13 -17.78 -11.15
CA GLY A 126 0.88 -18.65 -10.23
C GLY A 126 2.14 -17.97 -9.67
N ASP A 127 2.82 -17.13 -10.46
CA ASP A 127 3.98 -16.37 -10.01
C ASP A 127 3.57 -15.34 -8.94
N VAL A 128 2.45 -14.65 -9.17
CA VAL A 128 1.90 -13.66 -8.24
C VAL A 128 1.42 -14.32 -6.95
N GLN A 129 0.75 -15.47 -7.04
CA GLN A 129 0.32 -16.25 -5.88
C GLN A 129 1.52 -16.70 -5.05
N THR A 130 2.55 -17.27 -5.70
CA THR A 130 3.78 -17.72 -5.04
C THR A 130 4.50 -16.55 -4.38
N TRP A 131 4.64 -15.42 -5.08
CA TRP A 131 5.24 -14.21 -4.54
C TRP A 131 4.46 -13.72 -3.32
N TRP A 132 3.14 -13.65 -3.40
CA TRP A 132 2.28 -13.21 -2.30
C TRP A 132 2.49 -14.09 -1.06
N GLU A 133 2.36 -15.41 -1.19
CA GLU A 133 2.54 -16.35 -0.08
C GLU A 133 3.92 -16.30 0.56
N THR A 134 4.94 -15.96 -0.22
CA THR A 134 6.33 -15.85 0.24
C THR A 134 6.57 -14.61 1.10
N HIS A 135 5.83 -13.54 0.85
CA HIS A 135 6.09 -12.21 1.41
C HIS A 135 5.06 -11.73 2.43
N ILE A 136 4.09 -12.56 2.85
CA ILE A 136 3.08 -12.15 3.86
C ILE A 136 3.13 -12.98 5.15
N LEU A 137 2.59 -12.41 6.23
CA LEU A 137 2.51 -13.07 7.55
C LEU A 137 1.65 -14.34 7.53
N HIS A 138 0.67 -14.45 6.64
CA HIS A 138 -0.25 -15.60 6.62
C HIS A 138 0.11 -16.66 5.56
N GLY A 139 1.26 -16.52 4.90
CA GLY A 139 1.78 -17.49 3.93
C GLY A 139 2.90 -18.36 4.49
N ASN A 140 3.91 -18.68 3.66
CA ASN A 140 5.05 -19.51 4.05
C ASN A 140 6.14 -18.73 4.83
N LYS A 141 6.10 -17.38 4.75
CA LYS A 141 6.99 -16.43 5.45
C LYS A 141 8.47 -16.50 5.11
N GLU A 142 8.87 -17.18 4.02
CA GLU A 142 10.28 -17.34 3.66
C GLU A 142 11.00 -15.99 3.50
N ASN A 143 10.31 -15.00 2.94
CA ASN A 143 10.84 -13.64 2.77
C ASN A 143 9.92 -12.56 3.36
N PHE A 144 9.17 -12.89 4.41
CA PHE A 144 8.30 -11.91 5.08
C PHE A 144 9.14 -10.84 5.77
N ARG A 145 8.86 -9.58 5.44
CA ARG A 145 9.36 -8.38 6.10
C ARG A 145 8.16 -7.47 6.35
N LYS A 146 8.08 -6.86 7.53
CA LYS A 146 7.02 -5.89 7.85
C LYS A 146 7.59 -4.76 8.69
N LEU A 147 7.28 -3.53 8.29
CA LEU A 147 7.45 -2.33 9.10
C LEU A 147 6.08 -1.67 9.27
N SER A 148 5.64 -1.54 10.52
CA SER A 148 4.42 -0.79 10.88
C SER A 148 4.81 0.51 11.57
N VAL A 149 4.45 1.66 10.97
CA VAL A 149 4.63 2.98 11.58
C VAL A 149 3.25 3.47 12.01
N GLN A 150 3.11 3.73 13.30
CA GLN A 150 1.85 4.15 13.90
C GLN A 150 2.00 5.55 14.49
N VAL A 151 1.27 6.51 13.92
CA VAL A 151 1.24 7.88 14.42
C VAL A 151 -0.04 8.10 15.22
N VAL A 152 0.12 8.34 16.52
CA VAL A 152 -1.00 8.52 17.45
C VAL A 152 -1.30 10.00 17.62
N GLY A 153 -2.57 10.37 17.42
CA GLY A 153 -3.04 11.73 17.64
C GLY A 153 -2.92 12.18 19.09
N SER A 154 -2.38 13.38 19.30
CA SER A 154 -2.38 14.03 20.61
C SER A 154 -3.75 14.64 20.91
N GLY A 155 -4.58 13.90 21.66
CA GLY A 155 -5.88 14.32 22.17
C GLY A 155 -6.30 13.47 23.37
N SER A 156 -7.02 14.08 24.32
CA SER A 156 -7.37 13.57 25.66
C SER A 156 -8.39 12.43 25.66
N SER A 157 -8.09 11.35 24.94
CA SER A 157 -8.77 10.06 25.00
C SER A 157 -7.76 8.91 24.95
N GLN A 158 -6.60 9.10 25.58
CA GLN A 158 -5.80 7.98 26.09
C GLN A 158 -6.40 7.62 27.46
N GLY A 159 -7.06 6.47 27.54
CA GLY A 159 -7.51 5.94 28.83
C GLY A 159 -6.33 5.78 29.78
N ASN A 160 -6.40 6.43 30.94
CA ASN A 160 -5.62 6.21 32.16
C ASN A 160 -4.22 5.57 31.98
N ALA A 161 -3.26 6.38 31.56
CA ALA A 161 -1.86 6.19 31.96
C ALA A 161 -1.41 7.50 32.63
N GLU A 162 -1.30 7.44 33.96
CA GLU A 162 -0.69 8.40 34.89
C GLU A 162 -0.75 9.90 34.51
N LYS A 163 -1.70 10.62 35.15
CA LYS A 163 -1.73 12.09 35.18
C LYS A 163 -0.37 12.65 35.61
N ARG A 164 0.30 13.37 34.71
CA ARG A 164 1.13 14.53 35.07
C ARG A 164 0.36 15.79 34.70
N GLU A 165 0.06 16.60 35.70
CA GLU A 165 -0.55 17.92 35.56
C GLU A 165 0.36 18.85 34.78
N ILE A 166 -0.13 19.44 33.68
CA ILE A 166 0.24 20.79 33.25
C ILE A 166 -1.02 21.45 32.66
N CYS A 167 -1.34 22.63 33.19
CA CYS A 167 -2.39 23.55 32.74
C CYS A 167 -2.04 24.17 31.37
N ASP A 168 -3.00 24.26 30.44
CA ASP A 168 -3.51 25.54 29.94
C ASP A 168 -4.51 25.38 28.79
N GLU A 169 -5.34 26.41 28.66
CA GLU A 169 -6.61 26.52 27.94
C GLU A 169 -6.46 26.71 26.41
N ASP A 170 -7.55 26.36 25.74
CA ASP A 170 -8.11 26.91 24.49
C ASP A 170 -8.04 26.20 23.11
N GLU A 171 -9.27 26.02 22.64
CA GLU A 171 -9.86 26.08 21.30
C GLU A 171 -9.57 25.02 20.21
N ASN A 172 -10.52 24.08 20.15
CA ASN A 172 -11.29 23.68 18.97
C ASN A 172 -10.55 23.73 17.60
N LYS A 173 -9.75 22.70 17.33
CA LYS A 173 -9.45 22.27 15.97
C LYS A 173 -9.87 20.82 15.82
N SER A 174 -10.69 20.53 14.83
CA SER A 174 -10.91 19.21 14.25
C SER A 174 -9.54 18.62 13.87
N ARG A 175 -8.94 17.84 14.77
CA ARG A 175 -7.62 17.23 14.60
C ARG A 175 -7.77 15.94 13.80
N ILE A 176 -7.43 16.01 12.53
CA ILE A 176 -7.26 14.87 11.63
C ILE A 176 -5.93 14.20 11.99
N CYS A 177 -5.93 12.89 12.19
CA CYS A 177 -4.72 12.10 12.44
C CYS A 177 -4.20 11.49 11.13
N PHE A 178 -2.89 11.38 11.06
CA PHE A 178 -2.13 10.94 9.89
C PHE A 178 -1.59 9.51 10.11
N ASP A 179 -1.67 8.74 9.04
CA ASP A 179 -0.84 7.63 8.59
C ASP A 179 -0.50 6.48 9.56
N ALA A 180 -1.22 5.36 9.42
CA ALA A 180 -0.64 4.04 9.65
C ALA A 180 0.09 3.60 8.38
N PHE A 181 1.42 3.42 8.41
CA PHE A 181 2.18 2.83 7.30
C PHE A 181 2.41 1.36 7.59
N THR A 182 1.96 0.46 6.73
CA THR A 182 2.46 -0.92 6.71
C THR A 182 3.29 -1.08 5.46
N VAL A 183 4.62 -1.18 5.57
CA VAL A 183 5.52 -1.62 4.50
C VAL A 183 5.65 -3.13 4.61
N VAL A 184 5.27 -3.84 3.55
CA VAL A 184 5.52 -5.27 3.36
C VAL A 184 6.58 -5.43 2.28
#